data_AF-A0A961AIP4-F1
#
_entry.id   AF-A0A961AIP4-F1
#
_cell.length_a   1.000
_cell.length_b   1.000
_cell.length_c   1.000
_cell.angle_alpha   90.00
_cell.angle_beta   90.00
_cell.angle_gamma   90.00
#
_symmetry.space_group_name_H-M   'P 1'
#
loop_
_entity.id
_entity.type
_entity.pdbx_description
1 polymer ?
#
loop_
_entity_poly.entity_id
_entity_poly.type
_entity_poly.pdbx_seq_one_letter_code
_entity_poly.pdbx_strand_id
1 'polypeptide(L)'
;MQTFIEGIMKQLGEGAIYRVKLRPDTTDFHGDIAIAHGESDESVTFGNGKSIAYVTKWTAVLKKVDGAWKAARLHVSLNPIDNPIITLQQGLLRWVWAAGGAVSGIVALLIFRLLRRTGKQG
;
A
#
# COMPACT_ATOMS: atom_id res chain seq x y z
N MET A 1 1.81 17.51 16.42
CA MET A 1 1.85 17.32 14.96
C MET A 1 3.26 16.95 14.47
N GLN A 2 4.32 17.62 14.91
CA GLN A 2 5.70 17.29 14.48
C GLN A 2 6.10 15.84 14.76
N THR A 3 5.83 15.32 15.96
CA THR A 3 6.15 13.93 16.36
C THR A 3 5.47 12.87 15.48
N PHE A 4 4.30 13.19 14.91
CA PHE A 4 3.58 12.29 14.01
C PHE A 4 4.25 12.23 12.63
N ILE A 5 4.64 13.37 12.08
CA ILE A 5 5.34 13.43 10.79
C ILE A 5 6.71 12.77 10.87
N GLU A 6 7.45 13.01 11.95
CA GLU A 6 8.74 12.33 12.19
C GLU A 6 8.58 10.81 12.24
N GLY A 7 7.52 10.32 12.89
CA GLY A 7 7.21 8.89 12.94
C GLY A 7 6.97 8.27 11.56
N ILE A 8 6.20 8.96 10.70
CA ILE A 8 5.98 8.52 9.31
C ILE A 8 7.29 8.51 8.53
N MET A 9 8.06 9.60 8.59
CA MET A 9 9.31 9.70 7.83
C MET A 9 10.32 8.64 8.25
N LYS A 10 10.40 8.33 9.55
CA LYS A 10 11.24 7.22 10.05
C LYS A 10 10.86 5.87 9.43
N GLN A 11 9.57 5.61 9.22
CA GLN A 11 9.12 4.35 8.59
C GLN A 11 9.42 4.32 7.09
N LEU A 12 9.41 5.47 6.41
CA LEU A 12 9.72 5.58 4.98
C LEU A 12 11.22 5.51 4.69
N GLY A 13 12.06 5.73 5.70
CA GLY A 13 13.52 5.69 5.62
C GLY A 13 14.14 7.08 5.46
N GLU A 14 15.41 7.17 5.80
CA GLU A 14 16.18 8.42 5.70
C GLU A 14 16.26 8.89 4.24
N GLY A 15 16.03 10.18 4.00
CA GLY A 15 15.97 10.75 2.65
C GLY A 15 14.68 10.46 1.88
N ALA A 16 13.66 9.87 2.51
CA ALA A 16 12.37 9.66 1.87
C ALA A 16 11.68 10.98 1.50
N ILE A 17 11.01 10.98 0.35
CA ILE A 17 10.25 12.11 -0.17
C ILE A 17 8.80 11.68 -0.34
N TYR A 18 7.90 12.40 0.32
CA TYR A 18 6.46 12.20 0.20
C TYR A 18 5.84 13.44 -0.47
N ARG A 19 5.19 13.25 -1.63
CA ARG A 19 4.47 14.32 -2.33
C ARG A 19 2.99 13.98 -2.43
N VAL A 20 2.17 14.99 -2.15
CA VAL A 20 0.72 14.93 -2.25
C VAL A 20 0.26 16.05 -3.16
N LYS A 21 -0.53 15.71 -4.18
CA LYS A 21 -1.24 16.68 -5.02
C LYS A 21 -2.74 16.51 -4.79
N LEU A 22 -3.35 17.49 -4.14
CA LEU A 22 -4.78 17.50 -3.87
C LEU A 22 -5.58 17.77 -5.15
N ARG A 23 -6.66 17.03 -5.33
CA ARG A 23 -7.68 17.22 -6.36
C ARG A 23 -9.04 17.37 -5.65
N PRO A 24 -9.30 18.55 -5.04
CA PRO A 24 -10.54 18.78 -4.31
C PRO A 24 -11.73 18.93 -5.25
N ASP A 25 -12.87 18.41 -4.83
CA ASP A 25 -14.16 18.66 -5.45
C ASP A 25 -14.82 19.91 -4.82
N THR A 26 -16.09 20.15 -5.16
CA THR A 26 -16.91 21.19 -4.52
C THR A 26 -17.02 20.94 -3.01
N THR A 27 -16.89 22.00 -2.23
CA THR A 27 -17.03 21.96 -0.76
C THR A 27 -18.43 22.40 -0.37
N ASP A 28 -19.10 21.61 0.46
CA ASP A 28 -20.43 21.93 0.99
C ASP A 28 -20.31 22.73 2.28
N PHE A 29 -20.95 23.90 2.32
CA PHE A 29 -20.95 24.79 3.49
C PHE A 29 -22.30 24.77 4.20
N HIS A 30 -22.26 24.54 5.52
CA HIS A 30 -23.41 24.50 6.42
C HIS A 30 -23.13 25.35 7.65
N GLY A 31 -23.30 26.67 7.51
CA GLY A 31 -23.00 27.64 8.58
C GLY A 31 -21.53 27.59 8.98
N ASP A 32 -21.25 27.19 10.21
CA ASP A 32 -19.89 27.04 10.75
C ASP A 32 -19.29 25.66 10.51
N ILE A 33 -19.92 24.81 9.70
CA ILE A 33 -19.39 23.51 9.28
C ILE A 33 -19.17 23.52 7.77
N ALA A 34 -18.06 22.94 7.32
CA ALA A 34 -17.82 22.68 5.91
C ALA A 34 -17.40 21.23 5.71
N ILE A 35 -17.86 20.62 4.62
CA ILE A 35 -17.51 19.26 4.22
C ILE A 35 -16.77 19.38 2.89
N ALA A 36 -15.45 19.13 2.93
CA ALA A 36 -14.61 19.09 1.74
C ALA A 36 -14.30 17.63 1.42
N HIS A 37 -14.33 17.26 0.14
CA HIS A 37 -13.93 15.94 -0.30
C HIS A 37 -13.19 16.02 -1.64
N GLY A 38 -12.57 14.91 -2.01
CA GLY A 38 -11.93 14.79 -3.31
C GLY A 38 -10.95 13.63 -3.35
N GLU A 39 -10.04 13.72 -4.30
CA GLU A 39 -8.96 12.77 -4.48
C GLU A 39 -7.61 13.43 -4.21
N SER A 40 -6.58 12.61 -4.07
CA SER A 40 -5.21 13.07 -4.14
C SER A 40 -4.32 12.08 -4.86
N ASP A 41 -3.42 12.62 -5.68
CA ASP A 41 -2.31 11.86 -6.23
C ASP A 41 -1.17 11.89 -5.22
N GLU A 42 -0.82 10.71 -4.72
CA GLU A 42 0.24 10.53 -3.74
C GLU A 42 1.43 9.83 -4.41
N SER A 43 2.64 10.28 -4.07
CA SER A 43 3.87 9.61 -4.46
C SER A 43 4.86 9.58 -3.30
N VAL A 44 5.45 8.41 -3.10
CA VAL A 44 6.40 8.16 -2.02
C VAL A 44 7.66 7.61 -2.65
N THR A 45 8.77 8.32 -2.49
CA THR A 45 10.11 7.79 -2.76
C THR A 45 10.72 7.41 -1.42
N PHE A 46 10.98 6.12 -1.22
CA PHE A 46 11.61 5.59 -0.02
C PHE A 46 13.11 5.91 -0.01
N GLY A 47 13.75 5.86 1.16
CA GLY A 47 15.19 6.13 1.30
C GLY A 47 16.10 5.20 0.45
N ASN A 48 15.59 4.03 0.05
CA ASN A 48 16.29 3.10 -0.85
C ASN A 48 16.10 3.42 -2.35
N GLY A 49 15.48 4.55 -2.70
CA GLY A 49 15.24 4.99 -4.07
C GLY A 49 14.02 4.37 -4.76
N LYS A 50 13.35 3.41 -4.12
CA LYS A 50 12.10 2.85 -4.65
C LYS A 50 10.99 3.90 -4.57
N SER A 51 10.11 3.92 -5.57
CA SER A 51 8.93 4.78 -5.54
C SER A 51 7.63 4.00 -5.67
N ILE A 52 6.58 4.51 -5.01
CA ILE A 52 5.20 4.11 -5.21
C ILE A 52 4.37 5.35 -5.51
N ALA A 53 3.40 5.22 -6.40
CA ALA A 53 2.39 6.23 -6.68
C ALA A 53 1.02 5.59 -6.55
N TYR A 54 0.08 6.30 -5.93
CA TYR A 54 -1.27 5.81 -5.71
C TYR A 54 -2.24 6.98 -5.56
N VAL A 55 -3.52 6.71 -5.80
CA VAL A 55 -4.60 7.69 -5.63
C VAL A 55 -5.37 7.37 -4.37
N THR A 56 -5.66 8.40 -3.58
CA THR A 56 -6.46 8.28 -2.36
C THR A 56 -7.72 9.13 -2.46
N LYS A 57 -8.79 8.69 -1.80
CA LYS A 57 -10.03 9.45 -1.64
C LYS A 57 -10.10 9.97 -0.22
N TRP A 58 -10.45 11.24 -0.06
CA TRP A 58 -10.48 11.87 1.24
C TRP A 58 -11.76 12.68 1.47
N THR A 59 -12.12 12.82 2.73
CA THR A 59 -13.20 13.68 3.21
C THR A 59 -12.74 14.37 4.49
N ALA A 60 -12.81 15.70 4.51
CA ALA A 60 -12.49 16.54 5.64
C ALA A 60 -13.76 17.25 6.12
N VAL A 61 -14.04 17.15 7.43
CA VAL A 61 -15.03 17.99 8.09
C VAL A 61 -14.30 19.12 8.78
N LEU A 62 -14.66 20.35 8.44
CA LEU A 62 -14.09 21.57 9.00
C LEU A 62 -15.13 22.26 9.87
N LYS A 63 -14.66 22.88 10.95
CA LYS A 63 -15.45 23.76 11.81
C LYS A 63 -14.84 25.15 11.81
N LYS A 64 -15.66 26.18 11.67
CA LYS A 64 -15.26 27.57 11.83
C LYS A 64 -15.14 27.90 13.31
N VAL A 65 -13.95 28.31 13.74
CA VAL A 65 -13.65 28.68 15.12
C VAL A 65 -12.88 29.98 15.09
N ASP A 66 -13.40 31.01 15.74
CA ASP A 66 -12.82 32.37 15.76
C ASP A 66 -12.57 32.93 14.35
N GLY A 67 -13.54 32.71 13.44
CA GLY A 67 -13.45 33.16 12.06
C GLY A 67 -12.58 32.30 11.13
N ALA A 68 -11.82 31.34 11.66
CA ALA A 68 -10.94 30.47 10.89
C ALA A 68 -11.50 29.05 10.74
N TRP A 69 -11.41 28.48 9.54
CA TRP A 69 -11.75 27.07 9.30
C TRP A 69 -10.65 26.17 9.87
N LYS A 70 -11.04 25.23 10.75
CA LYS A 70 -10.14 24.24 11.34
C LYS A 70 -10.63 22.85 11.00
N ALA A 71 -9.73 21.96 10.61
CA ALA A 71 -10.07 20.56 10.37
C ALA A 71 -10.50 19.91 11.70
N ALA A 72 -11.76 19.49 11.79
CA ALA A 72 -12.32 18.76 12.91
C ALA A 72 -12.15 17.24 12.73
N ARG A 73 -12.21 16.77 11.48
CA ARG A 73 -12.03 15.36 11.12
C ARG A 73 -11.47 15.22 9.72
N LEU A 74 -10.66 14.19 9.50
CA LEU A 74 -10.18 13.78 8.19
C LEU A 74 -10.33 12.26 8.07
N HIS A 75 -10.91 11.80 6.97
CA HIS A 75 -10.92 10.41 6.55
C HIS A 75 -10.20 10.29 5.21
N VAL A 76 -9.31 9.30 5.09
CA VAL A 76 -8.58 9.00 3.86
C VAL A 76 -8.68 7.50 3.63
N SER A 77 -8.93 7.11 2.39
CA SER A 77 -9.05 5.72 1.97
C SER A 77 -8.31 5.48 0.66
N LEU A 78 -7.83 4.25 0.48
CA LEU A 78 -7.20 3.78 -0.76
C LEU A 78 -8.07 2.72 -1.41
N ASN A 79 -8.08 2.66 -2.74
CA ASN A 79 -8.64 1.51 -3.44
C ASN A 79 -7.75 0.28 -3.14
N PRO A 80 -8.28 -0.78 -2.51
CA PRO A 80 -7.48 -1.96 -2.17
C PRO A 80 -7.03 -2.77 -3.40
N ILE A 81 -7.71 -2.67 -4.54
CA ILE A 81 -7.39 -3.45 -5.75
C ILE A 81 -6.15 -2.88 -6.44
N ASP A 82 -6.10 -1.56 -6.59
CA ASP A 82 -4.99 -0.85 -7.24
C ASP A 82 -3.88 -0.46 -6.26
N ASN A 83 -3.85 -1.07 -5.06
CA ASN A 83 -2.91 -0.72 -4.01
C ASN A 83 -1.53 -1.34 -4.28
N PRO A 84 -0.51 -0.55 -4.69
CA PRO A 84 0.82 -1.07 -4.98
C PRO A 84 1.51 -1.67 -3.74
N ILE A 85 1.06 -1.34 -2.52
CA ILE A 85 1.57 -1.92 -1.27
C ILE A 85 1.24 -3.41 -1.20
N ILE A 86 0.07 -3.83 -1.68
CA ILE A 86 -0.34 -5.24 -1.70
C ILE A 86 0.43 -5.98 -2.79
N THR A 87 0.59 -5.38 -3.98
CA THR A 87 1.37 -5.97 -5.08
C THR A 87 2.82 -6.21 -4.69
N LEU A 88 3.39 -5.32 -3.87
CA LEU A 88 4.74 -5.49 -3.31
C LEU A 88 4.87 -6.69 -2.38
N GLN A 89 3.84 -7.00 -1.59
CA GLN A 89 3.82 -8.17 -0.71
C GLN A 89 3.59 -9.48 -1.49
N GLN A 90 2.82 -9.45 -2.57
CA GLN A 90 2.54 -10.63 -3.39
C GLN A 90 3.76 -11.16 -4.16
N GLY A 91 4.74 -10.31 -4.46
CA GLY A 91 5.97 -10.73 -5.13
C GLY A 91 6.74 -11.80 -4.34
N LEU A 92 6.84 -11.63 -3.01
CA LEU A 92 7.52 -12.59 -2.13
C LEU A 92 6.78 -13.93 -2.11
N LEU A 93 5.45 -13.89 -2.03
CA LEU A 93 4.61 -15.08 -1.98
C LEU A 93 4.76 -15.90 -3.28
N ARG A 94 4.74 -15.24 -4.45
CA ARG A 94 4.95 -15.89 -5.75
C ARG A 94 6.29 -16.65 -5.83
N TRP A 95 7.37 -16.08 -5.33
CA TRP A 95 8.68 -16.75 -5.29
C TRP A 95 8.70 -17.96 -4.35
N VAL A 96 8.03 -17.87 -3.20
CA VAL A 96 7.89 -19.00 -2.26
C VAL A 96 7.10 -20.14 -2.89
N TRP A 97 5.98 -19.85 -3.56
CA TRP A 97 5.19 -20.87 -4.27
C TRP A 97 5.95 -21.48 -5.45
N ALA A 98 6.70 -20.68 -6.22
CA ALA A 98 7.54 -21.18 -7.31
C ALA A 98 8.65 -22.11 -6.80
N ALA A 99 9.32 -21.74 -5.71
CA ALA A 99 10.34 -22.58 -5.08
C ALA A 99 9.74 -23.87 -4.51
N GLY A 100 8.58 -23.81 -3.85
CA GLY A 100 7.88 -24.98 -3.32
C GLY A 100 7.41 -25.96 -4.40
N GLY A 101 6.93 -25.44 -5.54
CA GLY A 101 6.55 -26.23 -6.70
C GLY A 101 7.74 -26.96 -7.35
N ALA A 102 8.90 -26.30 -7.43
CA ALA A 102 10.11 -26.92 -7.97
C ALA A 102 10.62 -28.08 -7.09
N VAL A 103 10.65 -27.89 -5.77
CA VAL A 103 11.12 -28.93 -4.82
C VAL A 103 10.19 -30.15 -4.84
N SER A 104 8.88 -29.93 -4.78
CA SER A 104 7.90 -31.02 -4.82
C SER A 104 7.95 -31.81 -6.14
N GLY A 105 8.14 -31.13 -7.27
CA GLY A 105 8.33 -31.77 -8.57
C GLY A 105 9.59 -32.66 -8.64
N ILE A 106 10.71 -32.20 -8.07
CA ILE A 106 11.95 -32.99 -8.01
C ILE A 106 11.77 -34.24 -7.13
N VAL A 107 11.13 -34.10 -5.97
CA VAL A 107 10.87 -35.23 -5.06
C VAL A 107 9.97 -36.28 -5.73
N ALA A 108 8.89 -35.85 -6.38
CA ALA A 108 8.00 -36.75 -7.12
C ALA A 108 8.74 -37.49 -8.26
N LEU A 109 9.60 -36.79 -9.00
CA LEU A 109 10.42 -37.38 -10.06
C LEU A 109 11.40 -38.44 -9.51
N LEU A 110 12.04 -38.16 -8.38
CA LEU A 110 12.98 -39.08 -7.73
C LEU A 110 12.26 -40.34 -7.22
N ILE A 111 11.12 -40.18 -6.55
CA ILE A 111 10.28 -41.31 -6.09
C ILE A 111 9.84 -42.17 -7.28
N PHE A 112 9.36 -41.53 -8.35
CA PHE A 112 8.95 -42.23 -9.56
C PHE A 112 10.09 -43.00 -10.23
N ARG A 113 11.30 -42.41 -10.28
CA ARG A 113 12.50 -43.09 -10.80
C ARG A 113 12.94 -44.27 -9.93
N LEU A 114 12.83 -44.16 -8.61
CA LEU A 114 13.16 -45.23 -7.68
C LEU A 114 12.17 -46.39 -7.81
N LEU A 115 10.86 -46.12 -7.85
CA LEU A 115 9.82 -47.12 -8.06
C LEU A 115 9.97 -47.87 -9.41
N ARG A 116 10.36 -47.15 -10.48
CA ARG A 116 10.64 -47.76 -11.79
C ARG A 116 11.90 -48.63 -11.82
N ARG A 117 12.89 -48.40 -10.94
CA ARG A 117 14.09 -49.25 -10.84
C ARG A 117 13.79 -50.55 -10.10
N THR A 118 12.94 -50.50 -9.09
CA THR A 118 12.57 -51.70 -8.30
C THR A 118 11.67 -52.65 -9.08
N GLY A 119 10.82 -52.15 -9.99
CA GLY A 119 9.94 -52.99 -10.83
C GLY A 119 10.61 -53.70 -12.02
N LYS A 120 11.93 -53.57 -12.21
CA LYS A 120 12.69 -54.22 -13.30
C LYS A 120 13.52 -55.44 -12.87
N GLN A 121 13.40 -55.89 -11.61
CA GLN A 121 14.12 -57.06 -11.07
C GLN A 121 13.20 -58.25 -10.72
N GLY A 122 11.97 -58.28 -11.24
CA GLY A 122 11.03 -59.41 -11.10
C GLY A 122 10.89 -60.17 -12.41
#